data_AF-A0A2D4RUQ4-F1
#
_entry.id   AF-A0A2D4RUQ4-F1
#
_cell.length_a   1.000
_cell.length_b   1.000
_cell.length_c   1.000
_cell.angle_alpha   90.00
_cell.angle_beta   90.00
_cell.angle_gamma   90.00
#
_symmetry.space_group_name_H-M   'P 1'
#
loop_
_entity.id
_entity.type
_entity.pdbx_description
1 polymer ?
#
loop_
_entity_poly.entity_id
_entity_poly.type
_entity_poly.pdbx_seq_one_letter_code
_entity_poly.pdbx_strand_id
1 'polypeptide(L)'
;MLDTLNIWLHRKHFQTDSTGQFELCAMDHNGELRQPLSLDKLSSGEQQIVYLLGLLIFDTQPKQFVLLDEPEHSLYAAWQDDFLPLLQQICGLNDCYLLMATHSPSLVGDDWNIVCELADQVEN
;
A
#
# COMPACT_ATOMS: atom_id res chain seq x y z
N MET A 1 -3.89 -4.12 11.06
CA MET A 1 -4.57 -3.92 9.76
C MET A 1 -4.89 -2.45 9.55
N LEU A 2 -5.81 -1.86 10.32
CA LEU A 2 -6.03 -0.40 10.34
C LEU A 2 -4.77 0.38 10.75
N ASP A 3 -4.05 -0.11 11.76
CA ASP A 3 -2.81 0.51 12.21
C ASP A 3 -1.74 0.52 11.11
N THR A 4 -1.73 -0.52 10.27
CA THR A 4 -0.83 -0.63 9.12
C THR A 4 -1.14 0.45 8.10
N LEU A 5 -2.42 0.72 7.81
CA LEU A 5 -2.85 1.81 6.91
C LEU A 5 -2.51 3.19 7.48
N ASN A 6 -2.72 3.37 8.79
CA ASN A 6 -2.53 4.66 9.46
C ASN A 6 -1.08 5.18 9.43
N ILE A 7 -0.08 4.29 9.29
CA ILE A 7 1.34 4.69 9.12
C ILE A 7 1.54 5.54 7.86
N TRP A 8 0.72 5.30 6.82
CA TRP A 8 0.84 5.91 5.49
C TRP A 8 -0.15 7.05 5.26
N LEU A 9 -0.82 7.51 6.31
CA LEU A 9 -1.86 8.55 6.21
C LEU A 9 -1.39 9.73 7.06
N HIS A 10 -0.67 10.66 6.43
CA HIS A 10 -0.01 11.75 7.14
C HIS A 10 -1.02 12.58 7.93
N ARG A 11 -1.01 12.43 9.27
CA ARG A 11 -1.96 13.09 10.20
C ARG A 11 -3.43 12.77 9.89
N LYS A 12 -3.71 11.65 9.22
CA LYS A 12 -5.06 11.17 8.93
C LYS A 12 -5.15 9.74 9.42
N HIS A 13 -6.27 9.37 10.00
CA HIS A 13 -6.43 8.06 10.61
C HIS A 13 -7.77 7.47 10.22
N PHE A 14 -7.75 6.21 9.79
CA PHE A 14 -8.96 5.41 9.77
C PHE A 14 -9.26 4.93 11.18
N GLN A 15 -10.52 5.08 11.58
CA GLN A 15 -11.11 4.52 12.77
C GLN A 15 -12.39 3.75 12.41
N THR A 16 -12.94 3.04 13.39
CA THR A 16 -14.29 2.48 13.28
C THR A 16 -15.23 3.30 14.15
N ASP A 17 -16.38 3.68 13.61
CA ASP A 17 -17.41 4.34 14.39
C ASP A 17 -18.13 3.34 15.31
N SER A 18 -19.10 3.82 16.10
CA SER A 18 -19.88 2.97 17.00
C SER A 18 -20.76 1.92 16.30
N THR A 19 -20.90 2.01 14.97
CA THR A 19 -21.62 1.05 14.12
C THR A 19 -20.69 0.05 13.44
N GLY A 20 -19.37 0.23 13.57
CA GLY A 20 -18.35 -0.59 12.92
C GLY A 20 -18.00 -0.15 11.49
N GLN A 21 -18.47 1.03 11.04
CA GLN A 21 -18.11 1.58 9.74
C GLN A 21 -16.75 2.28 9.79
N PHE A 22 -15.99 2.18 8.70
CA PHE A 22 -14.72 2.88 8.56
C PHE A 22 -14.94 4.38 8.36
N GLU A 23 -14.26 5.18 9.17
CA GLU A 23 -14.30 6.63 9.12
C GLU A 23 -12.87 7.18 9.07
N LEU A 24 -12.61 8.12 8.15
CA LEU A 24 -11.34 8.83 8.06
C LEU A 24 -11.42 10.09 8.91
N CYS A 25 -10.47 10.30 9.82
CA CYS A 25 -10.39 11.49 10.67
C CYS A 25 -9.06 12.21 10.49
N ALA A 26 -9.06 13.54 10.67
CA ALA A 26 -7.81 14.30 10.79
C ALA A 26 -7.27 14.19 12.22
N MET A 27 -5.96 14.16 12.39
CA MET A 27 -5.28 14.26 13.68
C MET A 27 -4.63 15.63 13.84
N ASP A 28 -4.88 16.26 14.98
CA ASP A 28 -4.30 17.57 15.28
C ASP A 28 -2.92 17.49 15.94
N HIS A 29 -2.33 18.65 16.25
CA HIS A 29 -0.97 18.71 16.80
C HIS A 29 -0.84 18.11 18.21
N ASN A 30 -1.96 17.90 18.90
CA ASN A 30 -1.98 17.29 20.23
C ASN A 30 -2.22 15.77 20.16
N GLY A 31 -2.37 15.21 18.95
CA GLY A 31 -2.71 13.81 18.74
C GLY A 31 -4.19 13.49 18.87
N GLU A 32 -5.07 14.50 18.96
CA GLU A 32 -6.51 14.28 19.06
C GLU A 32 -7.14 14.14 17.68
N LEU A 33 -8.02 13.14 17.54
CA LEU A 33 -8.83 12.94 16.35
C LEU A 33 -9.90 14.02 16.26
N ARG A 34 -9.96 14.66 15.10
CA ARG A 34 -10.95 15.68 14.76
C ARG A 34 -12.10 15.09 13.96
N GLN A 35 -12.98 15.98 13.55
CA GLN A 35 -14.15 15.66 12.74
C GLN A 35 -13.79 14.81 11.51
N PRO A 36 -14.74 13.98 11.06
CA PRO A 36 -14.56 13.10 9.90
C PRO A 36 -14.19 13.88 8.64
N LEU A 37 -13.35 13.26 7.83
CA LEU A 37 -12.93 13.69 6.51
C LEU A 37 -13.54 12.78 5.46
N SER A 38 -13.92 13.38 4.34
CA SER A 38 -14.24 12.61 3.14
C SER A 38 -12.97 12.11 2.46
N LEU A 39 -13.05 10.97 1.76
CA LEU A 39 -11.92 10.32 1.08
C LEU A 39 -11.25 11.22 0.02
N ASP A 40 -11.97 12.19 -0.55
CA ASP A 40 -11.41 13.19 -1.48
C ASP A 40 -10.37 14.13 -0.83
N LYS A 41 -10.23 14.09 0.50
CA LYS A 41 -9.20 14.83 1.25
C LYS A 41 -7.88 14.07 1.38
N LEU A 42 -7.81 12.83 0.91
CA LEU A 42 -6.56 12.11 0.73
C LEU A 42 -5.79 12.68 -0.47
N SER A 43 -4.46 12.72 -0.38
CA SER A 43 -3.62 12.98 -1.54
C SER A 43 -3.77 11.85 -2.57
N SER A 44 -3.40 12.07 -3.83
CA SER A 44 -3.46 11.00 -4.84
C SER A 44 -2.66 9.76 -4.44
N GLY A 45 -1.50 9.94 -3.81
CA GLY A 45 -0.70 8.85 -3.26
C GLY A 45 -1.41 8.09 -2.15
N GLU A 46 -1.99 8.80 -1.18
CA GLU A 46 -2.77 8.17 -0.10
C GLU A 46 -3.99 7.43 -0.64
N GLN A 47 -4.70 8.00 -1.64
CA GLN A 47 -5.83 7.33 -2.28
C GLN A 47 -5.41 6.03 -2.97
N GLN A 48 -4.28 6.06 -3.70
CA GLN A 48 -3.74 4.89 -4.37
C GLN A 48 -3.37 3.79 -3.37
N ILE A 49 -2.72 4.13 -2.25
CA ILE A 49 -2.40 3.17 -1.18
C ILE A 49 -3.66 2.56 -0.60
N VAL A 50 -4.64 3.39 -0.23
CA VAL A 50 -5.90 2.91 0.36
C VAL A 50 -6.64 1.98 -0.60
N TYR A 51 -6.69 2.34 -1.89
CA TYR A 51 -7.31 1.51 -2.92
C TYR A 51 -6.58 0.18 -3.11
N LEU A 52 -5.26 0.22 -3.30
CA LEU A 52 -4.45 -0.98 -3.52
C LEU A 52 -4.51 -1.94 -2.33
N LEU A 53 -4.31 -1.43 -1.12
CA LEU A 53 -4.36 -2.23 0.09
C LEU A 53 -5.78 -2.75 0.35
N GLY A 54 -6.81 -1.96 0.06
CA GLY A 54 -8.20 -2.42 0.12
C GLY A 54 -8.46 -3.61 -0.79
N LEU A 55 -8.03 -3.55 -2.05
CA LEU A 55 -8.13 -4.66 -3.00
C LEU A 55 -7.33 -5.88 -2.50
N LEU A 56 -6.06 -5.67 -2.15
CA LEU A 56 -5.20 -6.76 -1.72
C LEU A 56 -5.74 -7.45 -0.48
N ILE A 57 -6.26 -6.71 0.50
CA ILE A 57 -6.73 -7.27 1.77
C ILE A 57 -8.10 -7.94 1.63
N PHE A 58 -9.05 -7.29 0.95
CA PHE A 58 -10.46 -7.70 0.99
C PHE A 58 -10.95 -8.41 -0.28
N ASP A 59 -10.28 -8.22 -1.41
CA ASP A 59 -10.75 -8.68 -2.72
C ASP A 59 -9.86 -9.78 -3.32
N THR A 60 -8.78 -10.17 -2.63
CA THR A 60 -7.96 -11.31 -3.07
C THR A 60 -8.41 -12.62 -2.46
N GLN A 61 -8.34 -13.67 -3.27
CA GLN A 61 -8.61 -15.05 -2.87
C GLN A 61 -7.31 -15.85 -2.74
N PRO A 62 -7.30 -16.93 -1.94
CA PRO A 62 -6.16 -17.84 -1.88
C PRO A 62 -5.78 -18.34 -3.28
N LYS A 63 -4.47 -18.30 -3.56
CA LYS A 63 -3.80 -18.67 -4.81
C LYS A 63 -4.14 -17.78 -6.01
N GLN A 64 -4.73 -16.61 -5.78
CA GLN A 64 -4.92 -15.62 -6.83
C GLN A 64 -3.58 -15.02 -7.25
N PHE A 65 -3.47 -14.70 -8.54
CA PHE A 65 -2.32 -14.00 -9.10
C PHE A 65 -2.69 -12.52 -9.31
N VAL A 66 -1.93 -11.63 -8.70
CA VAL A 66 -2.12 -10.18 -8.76
C VAL A 66 -0.98 -9.57 -9.57
N LEU A 67 -1.35 -8.71 -10.51
CA LEU A 67 -0.43 -7.97 -11.37
C LEU A 67 -0.49 -6.50 -11.01
N LEU A 68 0.65 -5.90 -10.68
CA LEU A 68 0.76 -4.45 -10.46
C LEU A 68 1.73 -3.85 -11.48
N ASP A 69 1.34 -2.70 -12.02
CA ASP A 69 2.16 -1.91 -12.95
C ASP A 69 2.47 -0.57 -12.30
N GLU A 70 3.76 -0.26 -12.16
CA GLU A 70 4.28 0.97 -11.55
C GLU A 70 3.59 1.37 -10.22
N PRO A 71 3.48 0.45 -9.24
CA PRO A 71 2.73 0.71 -8.01
C PRO A 71 3.29 1.86 -7.16
N GLU A 72 4.52 2.32 -7.44
CA GLU A 72 5.23 3.41 -6.76
C GLU A 72 4.98 4.80 -7.34
N HIS A 73 4.38 4.94 -8.54
CA HIS A 73 4.33 6.22 -9.27
C HIS A 73 3.67 7.38 -8.49
N SER A 74 2.80 7.07 -7.52
CA SER A 74 2.16 8.07 -6.66
C SER A 74 2.65 8.04 -5.20
N LEU A 75 3.64 7.21 -4.87
CA LEU A 75 4.18 7.07 -3.52
C LEU A 75 5.25 8.12 -3.26
N TYR A 76 5.28 8.63 -2.03
CA TYR A 76 6.42 9.42 -1.57
C TYR A 76 7.69 8.56 -1.54
N ALA A 77 8.87 9.11 -1.82
CA ALA A 77 10.09 8.31 -1.91
C ALA A 77 10.41 7.55 -0.60
N ALA A 78 10.21 8.19 0.55
CA ALA A 78 10.46 7.56 1.87
C ALA A 78 9.49 6.43 2.22
N TRP A 79 8.46 6.22 1.39
CA TRP A 79 7.47 5.17 1.54
C TRP A 79 7.83 3.93 0.72
N GLN A 80 8.70 4.06 -0.28
CA GLN A 80 9.05 2.94 -1.16
C GLN A 80 9.81 1.84 -0.41
N ASP A 81 10.67 2.22 0.55
CA ASP A 81 11.46 1.27 1.35
C ASP A 81 10.58 0.30 2.17
N ASP A 82 9.45 0.79 2.70
CA ASP A 82 8.53 -0.01 3.52
C ASP A 82 7.42 -0.70 2.69
N PHE A 83 7.31 -0.37 1.41
CA PHE A 83 6.19 -0.77 0.57
C PHE A 83 6.26 -2.24 0.14
N LEU A 84 7.42 -2.70 -0.33
CA LEU A 84 7.62 -4.10 -0.70
C LEU A 84 7.43 -5.05 0.50
N PRO A 85 8.00 -4.80 1.70
CA PRO A 85 7.74 -5.61 2.89
C PRO A 85 6.24 -5.70 3.24
N LEU A 86 5.51 -4.58 3.10
CA LEU A 86 4.07 -4.57 3.34
C LEU A 86 3.30 -5.47 2.36
N LEU A 87 3.64 -5.39 1.06
CA LEU A 87 3.02 -6.24 0.04
C LEU A 87 3.32 -7.72 0.28
N GLN A 88 4.55 -8.07 0.64
CA GLN A 88 4.93 -9.44 1.01
C GLN A 88 4.13 -9.96 2.21
N GLN A 89 3.92 -9.13 3.24
CA GLN A 89 3.09 -9.47 4.40
C GLN A 89 1.65 -9.77 4.00
N ILE A 90 1.04 -8.91 3.17
CA ILE A 90 -0.35 -9.10 2.73
C ILE A 90 -0.48 -10.34 1.86
N CYS A 91 0.45 -10.57 0.94
CA CYS A 91 0.45 -11.78 0.12
C CYS A 91 0.58 -13.06 0.97
N GLY A 92 1.42 -13.03 2.01
CA GLY A 92 1.54 -14.13 2.95
C GLY A 92 0.28 -14.38 3.78
N LEU A 93 -0.46 -13.32 4.15
CA LEU A 93 -1.73 -13.44 4.88
C LEU A 93 -2.86 -14.00 4.00
N ASN A 94 -2.89 -13.60 2.73
CA ASN A 94 -3.98 -13.96 1.82
C ASN A 94 -3.66 -15.17 0.93
N ASP A 95 -2.48 -15.77 1.08
CA ASP A 95 -1.98 -16.88 0.25
C ASP A 95 -2.03 -16.55 -1.25
N CYS A 96 -1.69 -15.32 -1.64
CA CYS A 96 -1.73 -14.88 -3.04
C CYS A 96 -0.33 -14.66 -3.63
N TYR A 97 -0.26 -14.65 -4.96
CA TYR A 97 0.95 -14.39 -5.73
C TYR A 97 0.91 -12.98 -6.28
N LEU A 98 2.05 -12.28 -6.24
CA LEU A 98 2.19 -10.93 -6.75
C LEU A 98 3.31 -10.87 -7.79
N LEU A 99 3.03 -10.26 -8.93
CA LEU A 99 4.03 -9.87 -9.93
C LEU A 99 3.91 -8.37 -10.17
N MET A 100 5.05 -7.69 -10.16
CA MET A 100 5.11 -6.24 -10.31
C MET A 100 6.05 -5.87 -11.45
N ALA A 101 5.63 -4.91 -12.26
CA ALA A 101 6.51 -4.17 -13.15
C ALA A 101 6.81 -2.80 -12.51
N THR A 102 8.08 -2.41 -12.51
CA THR A 102 8.54 -1.19 -11.85
C THR A 102 9.81 -0.66 -12.52
N HIS A 103 9.93 0.66 -12.60
CA HIS A 103 11.16 1.35 -12.96
C HIS A 103 11.96 1.84 -11.74
N SER A 104 11.50 1.60 -10.51
CA SER A 104 12.11 2.09 -9.29
C SER A 104 12.96 1.04 -8.58
N PRO A 105 14.31 1.16 -8.60
CA PRO A 105 15.19 0.32 -7.77
C PRO A 105 14.93 0.52 -6.28
N SER A 106 14.46 1.69 -5.86
CA SER A 106 14.16 1.99 -4.45
C SER A 106 13.03 1.12 -3.90
N LEU A 107 12.10 0.67 -4.74
CA LEU A 107 11.04 -0.26 -4.32
C LEU A 107 11.58 -1.67 -4.02
N VAL A 108 12.64 -2.09 -4.73
CA VAL A 108 13.30 -3.39 -4.52
C VAL A 108 14.14 -3.38 -3.24
N GLY A 109 14.77 -2.24 -2.94
CA GLY A 109 15.72 -2.12 -1.84
C GLY A 109 16.88 -3.10 -2.02
N ASP A 110 17.09 -3.96 -1.03
CA ASP A 110 18.18 -4.95 -1.02
C ASP A 110 17.75 -6.35 -1.50
N ASP A 111 16.46 -6.59 -1.77
CA ASP A 111 15.94 -7.92 -2.13
C ASP A 111 16.02 -8.19 -3.64
N TRP A 112 17.23 -8.18 -4.19
CA TRP A 112 17.45 -8.41 -5.62
C TRP A 112 17.17 -9.86 -6.06
N ASN A 113 16.99 -10.79 -5.11
CA ASN A 113 16.70 -12.19 -5.42
C ASN A 113 15.30 -12.41 -5.99
N ILE A 114 14.39 -11.46 -5.79
CA ILE A 114 13.02 -11.50 -6.32
C ILE A 114 12.86 -10.72 -7.64
N VAL A 115 13.95 -10.19 -8.18
CA VAL A 115 13.95 -9.36 -9.39
C VAL A 115 14.33 -10.18 -10.62
N CYS A 116 13.59 -9.96 -11.71
CA CYS A 116 13.98 -10.40 -13.04
C CYS A 116 14.22 -9.16 -13.90
N GLU A 117 15.47 -8.88 -14.26
CA GLU A 117 15.80 -7.77 -15.16
C GLU A 117 15.43 -8.15 -16.60
N LEU A 118 14.68 -7.27 -17.27
CA LEU A 118 14.30 -7.49 -18.67
C LEU A 118 15.50 -7.41 -19.62
N ALA A 119 16.53 -6.63 -19.28
CA ALA A 119 17.74 -6.50 -20.09
C ALA A 119 18.44 -7.86 -20.30
N ASP A 120 18.55 -8.66 -19.23
CA ASP A 120 19.14 -10.00 -19.26
C ASP A 120 18.37 -11.00 -20.14
N GLN A 121 17.09 -10.73 -20.43
CA GLN A 121 16.23 -11.62 -21.21
C GLN A 121 16.31 -11.37 -22.72
N VAL A 122 16.91 -10.26 -23.16
CA VAL A 122 17.02 -9.93 -24.60
C VAL A 122 18.34 -10.43 -25.20
N GLU A 123 19.33 -10.74 -24.37
CA GLU A 123 20.66 -11.22 -24.80
C GLU A 123 20.79 -12.77 -24.85
N ASN A 124 19.68 -13.50 -24.63
CA ASN A 124 19.58 -14.97 -24.76
C ASN A 124 18.65 -15.37 -25.92
#